data_AF-A0A8H3ZVE2-F1
#
_entry.id   AF-A0A8H3ZVE2-F1
#
_cell.length_a   1.000
_cell.length_b   1.000
_cell.length_c   1.000
_cell.angle_alpha   90.00
_cell.angle_beta   90.00
_cell.angle_gamma   90.00
#
_symmetry.space_group_name_H-M   'P 1'
#
loop_
_entity.id
_entity.type
_entity.pdbx_description
1 polymer ?
#
loop_
_entity_poly.entity_id
_entity_poly.type
_entity_poly.pdbx_seq_one_letter_code
_entity_poly.pdbx_strand_id
1 'polypeptide(L)' 'FLIAKKDSNIKLINLYIKLNKISIRDTFIPLGANKFSEDFANYEIISLLDLFSRYN' A
#
# COMPACT_ATOMS: atom_id res chain seq x y z
N PHE A 1 -11.93 14.73 -2.14
CA PHE A 1 -11.94 15.64 -0.97
C PHE A 1 -10.50 15.89 -0.53
N LEU A 2 -10.21 17.08 0.00
CA LEU A 2 -8.85 17.48 0.38
C LEU A 2 -8.54 17.06 1.82
N ILE A 3 -7.33 16.59 2.06
CA ILE A 3 -6.82 16.23 3.39
C ILE A 3 -5.49 16.93 3.63
N ALA A 4 -5.37 17.61 4.77
CA ALA A 4 -4.10 18.11 5.28
C ALA A 4 -3.27 16.96 5.88
N LYS A 5 -2.04 16.80 5.41
CA LYS A 5 -1.07 15.84 5.92
C LYS A 5 -0.21 16.48 7.01
N LYS A 6 0.52 15.66 7.76
CA LYS A 6 1.34 16.09 8.91
C LYS A 6 2.50 17.01 8.51
N ASP A 7 2.93 16.93 7.26
CA ASP A 7 3.99 17.72 6.63
C ASP A 7 3.47 19.06 6.06
N SER A 8 2.29 19.52 6.49
CA SER A 8 1.62 20.73 6.01
C SER A 8 1.22 20.71 4.52
N ASN A 9 1.41 19.57 3.83
CA ASN A 9 0.96 19.38 2.46
C ASN A 9 -0.53 19.02 2.40
N ILE A 10 -1.20 19.44 1.34
CA ILE A 10 -2.60 19.09 1.07
C ILE A 10 -2.62 18.03 -0.04
N LYS A 11 -3.34 16.93 0.18
CA LYS A 11 -3.56 15.90 -0.84
C LYS A 11 -5.04 15.78 -1.20
N LEU A 12 -5.32 15.60 -2.50
CA LEU A 12 -6.64 15.26 -2.99
C LEU A 12 -6.86 13.74 -2.86
N ILE A 13 -7.92 13.35 -2.16
CA ILE A 13 -8.35 11.96 -2.04
C ILE A 13 -9.64 11.76 -2.82
N ASN A 14 -9.62 10.82 -3.75
CA ASN A 14 -10.80 10.44 -4.51
C ASN A 14 -11.67 9.47 -3.70
N LEU A 15 -12.97 9.77 -3.60
CA LEU A 15 -13.91 8.94 -2.87
C LEU A 15 -14.51 7.87 -3.80
N TYR A 16 -13.84 6.73 -3.91
CA TYR A 16 -14.27 5.62 -4.79
C TYR A 16 -15.15 4.56 -4.12
N ILE A 17 -15.69 4.81 -2.93
CA ILE A 17 -16.46 3.82 -2.14
C ILE A 17 -17.58 3.18 -2.97
N LYS A 18 -18.38 4.00 -3.68
CA LYS A 18 -19.49 3.51 -4.50
C LYS A 18 -19.03 2.64 -5.67
N LEU A 19 -17.93 3.03 -6.32
CA LEU A 19 -17.36 2.28 -7.45
C LEU A 19 -16.73 0.96 -6.98
N ASN A 20 -15.99 0.98 -5.87
CA ASN A 20 -15.35 -0.20 -5.29
C ASN A 20 -16.37 -1.25 -4.78
N LYS A 21 -17.63 -0.85 -4.54
CA LYS A 21 -18.71 -1.78 -4.13
C LYS A 21 -19.21 -2.65 -5.29
N ILE A 22 -19.24 -2.11 -6.51
CA ILE A 22 -19.76 -2.79 -7.70
C ILE A 22 -18.66 -3.40 -8.57
N SER A 23 -17.41 -3.06 -8.31
CA SER A 23 -16.26 -3.61 -9.02
C SER A 23 -15.99 -5.05 -8.59
N ILE A 24 -15.84 -5.94 -9.57
CA ILE A 24 -15.38 -7.31 -9.37
C ILE A 24 -13.89 -7.25 -9.02
N ARG A 25 -13.51 -7.89 -7.90
CA ARG A 25 -12.12 -7.94 -7.45
C ARG A 25 -11.47 -9.21 -7.97
N ASP A 26 -10.52 -9.04 -8.88
CA ASP A 26 -9.50 -10.05 -9.13
C ASP A 26 -8.33 -9.77 -8.19
N THR A 27 -8.24 -10.53 -7.10
CA THR A 27 -7.41 -10.14 -5.95
C THR A 27 -6.20 -11.04 -5.81
N PHE A 28 -5.01 -10.47 -6.01
CA PHE A 28 -3.79 -11.00 -5.43
C PHE A 28 -3.65 -10.42 -4.02
N ILE A 29 -3.94 -11.21 -2.99
CA ILE A 29 -3.83 -10.77 -1.60
C ILE A 29 -2.37 -10.98 -1.16
N PRO A 30 -1.61 -9.92 -0.83
CA PRO A 30 -0.25 -10.08 -0.36
C PRO A 30 -0.22 -10.82 0.98
N LEU A 31 0.91 -11.48 1.25
CA LEU A 31 1.14 -12.12 2.54
C LEU A 31 1.10 -11.07 3.66
N GLY A 32 0.64 -11.49 4.84
CA GLY A 32 0.78 -10.68 6.04
C GLY A 32 2.25 -10.44 6.36
N ALA A 33 2.56 -9.31 7.01
CA ALA A 33 3.93 -8.86 7.26
C ALA A 33 4.80 -9.93 7.97
N ASN A 34 4.24 -10.63 8.96
CA ASN A 34 4.96 -11.68 9.68
C ASN A 34 5.40 -12.82 8.74
N LYS A 35 4.46 -13.33 7.95
CA LYS A 35 4.72 -14.42 7.00
C LYS A 35 5.66 -13.99 5.87
N PHE A 36 5.55 -12.75 5.42
CA PHE A 36 6.53 -12.19 4.49
C PHE A 36 7.94 -12.11 5.12
N SER A 37 8.05 -11.69 6.39
CA SER A 37 9.34 -11.52 7.07
C SER A 37 10.06 -12.83 7.38
N GLU A 38 9.32 -13.94 7.55
CA GLU A 38 9.89 -15.28 7.78
C GLU A 38 10.84 -15.69 6.65
N ASP A 39 10.51 -15.35 5.41
CA ASP A 39 11.35 -15.67 4.23
C ASP A 39 12.72 -14.98 4.29
N PHE A 40 12.90 -13.95 5.12
CA PHE A 40 14.12 -13.15 5.22
C PHE A 40 14.90 -13.36 6.53
N ALA A 41 14.44 -14.23 7.42
CA ALA A 41 14.90 -14.28 8.82
C ALA A 41 16.38 -14.71 9.05
N ASN A 42 17.13 -15.06 8.00
CA ASN A 42 18.51 -15.56 8.11
C ASN A 42 19.49 -14.92 7.10
N TYR A 43 19.14 -13.80 6.47
CA TYR A 43 20.08 -13.09 5.60
C TYR A 43 20.91 -12.06 6.39
N GLU A 44 22.23 -12.04 6.15
CA GLU A 44 23.13 -11.05 6.77
C GLU A 44 22.86 -9.61 6.30
N ILE A 45 22.38 -9.45 5.08
CA ILE A 45 22.11 -8.13 4.48
C ILE A 45 20.74 -8.18 3.79
N ILE A 46 19.87 -7.24 4.15
CA ILE A 46 18.56 -7.05 3.55
C ILE A 46 18.48 -5.61 3.04
N SER A 47 17.93 -5.43 1.84
CA SER A 47 17.66 -4.11 1.27
C SER A 47 16.18 -3.98 0.94
N LEU A 48 15.61 -2.83 1.27
CA LEU A 48 14.21 -2.52 1.02
C LEU A 48 14.13 -1.43 -0.05
N LEU A 49 13.29 -1.65 -1.05
CA LEU A 49 13.01 -0.68 -2.11
C LEU A 49 11.53 -0.28 -2.02
N ASP A 50 11.29 1.00 -1.78
CA ASP A 50 9.93 1.57 -1.83
C ASP A 50 9.63 2.05 -3.25
N LEU A 51 8.61 1.45 -3.87
CA LEU A 51 8.10 1.84 -5.19
C LEU A 51 6.83 2.69 -5.10
N PHE A 52 6.40 3.09 -3.90
CA PHE A 52 5.12 3.75 -3.63
C PHE A 52 3.92 3.00 -4.24
N SER A 53 4.02 1.66 -4.23
CA SER A 53 3.06 0.76 -4.87
C SER A 53 2.77 1.09 -6.35
N ARG A 54 3.66 1.85 -6.99
CA ARG A 54 3.55 2.37 -8.37
C ARG A 54 2.35 3.30 -8.62
N TYR A 55 1.74 3.83 -7.56
CA TYR A 55 0.71 4.86 -7.69
C TYR A 55 1.36 6.24 -7.75
N ASN A 56 0.84 7.12 -8.62
CA ASN A 56 1.27 8.51 -8.77
C ASN A 56 0.50 9.45 -7.83
#